data_AF-A0A7W8M653-F1
#
_entry.id   AF-A0A7W8M653-F1
#
_cell.length_a   1.000
_cell.length_b   1.000
_cell.length_c   1.000
_cell.angle_alpha   90.00
_cell.angle_beta   90.00
_cell.angle_gamma   90.00
#
_symmetry.space_group_name_H-M   'P 1'
#
loop_
_entity.id
_entity.type
_entity.pdbx_description
1 polymer ?
#
loop_
_entity_poly.entity_id
_entity_poly.type
_entity_poly.pdbx_seq_one_letter_code
_entity_poly.pdbx_strand_id
1 'polypeptide(L)'
;MKNKTQLDGMPVWFDGKSINEALFCEEFLQTHKIIFTNGAFFTPEGRVTDELPLRGEIFEELKKLAMAVKNTIPALAEAMENLRKNLLLFCYQLGYLRKGKERLNASLNTLRPALTQYNQLAKDIRDKTKERRSLLSEKKALSAVHVFRHRELAAKIATLTEDLEELRSEKNLLLASLAYSGEDAADKFPKDIAAMEQSLKQLEEQEQKYSAELDAALNEYAVLREQTKGFDPVHLYEARQAIRPGKEQEAENRAQQVYGEKYSPLLMFDSKKAVSRMLHEDMERQAVRRMVWQAQKEQQTFQKKKSKERER
;
A
#
# COMPACT_ATOMS: atom_id res chain seq x y z
N MET A 1 31.68 5.58 -21.95
CA MET A 1 31.16 4.22 -22.21
C MET A 1 30.57 3.71 -20.92
N LYS A 2 29.25 3.46 -20.87
CA LYS A 2 28.60 2.99 -19.64
C LYS A 2 28.91 1.50 -19.49
N ASN A 3 29.59 1.13 -18.41
CA ASN A 3 29.76 -0.28 -18.03
C ASN A 3 28.36 -0.90 -17.93
N LYS A 4 28.01 -1.77 -18.88
CA LYS A 4 26.83 -2.62 -18.77
C LYS A 4 27.07 -3.52 -17.56
N THR A 5 26.23 -3.39 -16.56
CA THR A 5 26.24 -4.25 -15.38
C THR A 5 26.12 -5.68 -15.86
N GLN A 6 27.18 -6.47 -15.64
CA GLN A 6 27.21 -7.88 -16.00
C GLN A 6 26.11 -8.60 -15.22
N LEU A 7 25.29 -9.40 -15.92
CA LEU A 7 24.23 -10.19 -15.29
C LEU A 7 24.88 -11.27 -14.42
N ASP A 8 24.48 -11.33 -13.15
CA ASP A 8 25.05 -12.26 -12.19
C ASP A 8 24.78 -13.71 -12.63
N GLY A 9 25.86 -14.50 -12.80
CA GLY A 9 25.79 -15.87 -13.32
C GLY A 9 25.71 -16.03 -14.85
N MET A 10 25.80 -14.95 -15.64
CA MET A 10 25.84 -15.03 -17.12
C MET A 10 27.25 -14.83 -17.69
N PRO A 11 27.60 -15.51 -18.81
CA PRO A 11 28.90 -15.36 -19.46
C PRO A 11 29.18 -13.93 -19.90
N VAL A 12 30.45 -13.52 -19.90
CA VAL A 12 30.89 -12.13 -20.19
C VAL A 12 30.49 -11.67 -21.59
N TRP A 13 30.36 -12.59 -22.52
CA TRP A 13 29.95 -12.35 -23.90
C TRP A 13 28.43 -12.26 -24.12
N PHE A 14 27.61 -12.48 -23.10
CA PHE A 14 26.14 -12.43 -23.22
C PHE A 14 25.54 -11.36 -22.30
N ASP A 15 24.81 -10.40 -22.90
CA ASP A 15 24.22 -9.28 -22.17
C ASP A 15 22.71 -9.43 -21.90
N GLY A 16 22.19 -10.66 -22.02
CA GLY A 16 20.75 -10.95 -21.88
C GLY A 16 19.93 -10.74 -23.16
N LYS A 17 20.51 -10.11 -24.19
CA LYS A 17 19.81 -9.81 -25.46
C LYS A 17 20.62 -10.18 -26.71
N SER A 18 21.93 -10.03 -26.66
CA SER A 18 22.84 -10.21 -27.79
C SER A 18 24.11 -10.91 -27.37
N ILE A 19 24.71 -11.64 -28.31
CA ILE A 19 25.97 -12.34 -28.12
C ILE A 19 27.07 -11.46 -28.71
N ASN A 20 28.09 -11.15 -27.91
CA ASN A 20 29.33 -10.61 -28.41
C ASN A 20 30.14 -11.77 -29.01
N GLU A 21 30.02 -11.94 -30.33
CA GLU A 21 30.65 -13.03 -31.06
C GLU A 21 32.17 -13.10 -30.85
N ALA A 22 32.85 -11.96 -30.71
CA ALA A 22 34.29 -11.93 -30.50
C ALA A 22 34.69 -12.50 -29.14
N LEU A 23 34.01 -12.06 -28.07
CA LEU A 23 34.27 -12.56 -26.72
C LEU A 23 33.80 -14.02 -26.56
N PHE A 24 32.69 -14.40 -27.21
CA PHE A 24 32.22 -15.79 -27.24
C PHE A 24 33.25 -16.69 -27.90
N CYS A 25 33.74 -16.32 -29.09
CA CYS A 25 34.75 -17.10 -29.79
C CYS A 25 36.06 -17.17 -28.99
N GLU A 26 36.49 -16.08 -28.36
CA GLU A 26 37.69 -16.07 -27.53
C GLU A 26 37.57 -17.03 -26.32
N GLU A 27 36.47 -16.95 -25.57
CA GLU A 27 36.22 -17.82 -24.42
C GLU A 27 36.04 -19.29 -24.85
N PHE A 28 35.30 -19.53 -25.94
CA PHE A 28 35.04 -20.86 -26.48
C PHE A 28 36.34 -21.53 -26.96
N LEU A 29 37.17 -20.82 -27.74
CA LEU A 29 38.45 -21.32 -28.23
C LEU A 29 39.43 -21.59 -27.08
N GLN A 30 39.47 -20.72 -26.06
CA GLN A 30 40.30 -20.93 -24.87
C GLN A 30 39.85 -22.16 -24.06
N THR A 31 38.54 -22.29 -23.81
CA THR A 31 37.96 -23.37 -23.00
C THR A 31 38.18 -24.75 -23.63
N HIS A 32 38.02 -24.84 -24.95
CA HIS A 32 38.17 -26.09 -25.69
C HIS A 32 39.60 -26.30 -26.22
N LYS A 33 40.54 -25.40 -25.90
CA LYS A 33 41.95 -25.42 -26.35
C LYS A 33 42.07 -25.53 -27.88
N ILE A 34 41.20 -24.82 -28.59
CA ILE A 34 41.16 -24.79 -30.04
C ILE A 34 41.89 -23.54 -30.53
N ILE A 35 42.69 -23.68 -31.58
CA ILE A 35 43.34 -22.57 -32.27
C ILE A 35 42.80 -22.49 -33.70
N PHE A 36 42.45 -21.29 -34.16
CA PHE A 36 42.07 -21.03 -35.54
C PHE A 36 43.22 -20.33 -36.28
N THR A 37 43.85 -21.02 -37.23
CA THR A 37 44.90 -20.44 -38.09
C THR A 37 44.76 -20.95 -39.52
N ASN A 38 45.14 -20.13 -40.52
CA ASN A 38 45.13 -20.52 -41.93
C ASN A 38 43.80 -21.16 -42.41
N GLY A 39 42.66 -20.68 -41.89
CA GLY A 39 41.33 -21.17 -42.27
C GLY A 39 40.96 -22.55 -41.73
N ALA A 40 41.67 -23.07 -40.72
CA ALA A 40 41.36 -24.35 -40.09
C ALA A 40 41.44 -24.28 -38.55
N PHE A 41 40.64 -25.11 -37.89
CA PHE A 41 40.68 -25.33 -36.44
C PHE A 41 41.68 -26.43 -36.08
N PHE A 42 42.39 -26.26 -34.97
CA PHE A 42 43.38 -27.19 -34.44
C PHE A 42 43.13 -27.44 -32.96
N THR A 43 43.14 -28.71 -32.55
CA THR A 43 43.11 -29.15 -31.14
C THR A 43 44.48 -29.77 -30.77
N PRO A 44 44.74 -30.11 -29.49
CA PRO A 44 45.95 -30.82 -29.10
C PRO A 44 46.17 -32.15 -29.86
N GLU A 45 45.12 -32.74 -30.40
CA GLU A 45 45.12 -33.99 -31.17
C GLU A 45 45.37 -33.79 -32.68
N GLY A 46 45.43 -32.53 -33.15
CA GLY A 46 45.77 -32.20 -34.54
C GLY A 46 44.72 -31.33 -35.24
N ARG A 47 44.70 -31.38 -36.57
CA ARG A 47 43.76 -30.60 -37.39
C ARG A 47 42.35 -31.16 -37.26
N VAL A 48 41.39 -30.30 -36.96
CA VAL A 48 39.96 -30.65 -36.99
C VAL A 48 39.54 -30.81 -38.45
N THR A 49 39.19 -32.04 -38.83
CA THR A 49 38.72 -32.37 -40.20
C THR A 49 37.20 -32.46 -40.30
N ASP A 50 36.51 -32.62 -39.17
CA ASP A 50 35.05 -32.59 -39.06
C ASP A 50 34.63 -31.48 -38.10
N GLU A 51 33.91 -30.48 -38.62
CA GLU A 51 33.43 -29.32 -37.85
C GLU A 51 32.07 -29.58 -37.18
N LEU A 52 31.39 -30.69 -37.49
CA LEU A 52 30.08 -31.02 -36.93
C LEU A 52 30.08 -31.13 -35.39
N PRO A 53 31.10 -31.73 -34.73
CA PRO A 53 31.17 -31.77 -33.27
C PRO A 53 31.27 -30.37 -32.65
N LEU A 54 32.10 -29.49 -33.23
CA LEU A 54 32.25 -28.10 -32.79
C LEU A 54 30.91 -27.35 -32.86
N ARG A 55 30.16 -27.54 -33.96
CA ARG A 55 28.83 -26.94 -34.11
C ARG A 55 27.83 -27.47 -33.09
N GLY A 56 27.90 -28.78 -32.78
CA GLY A 56 27.06 -29.41 -31.77
C GLY A 56 27.32 -28.84 -30.37
N GLU A 57 28.58 -28.65 -30.00
CA GLU A 57 28.97 -28.07 -28.70
C GLU A 57 28.54 -26.61 -28.56
N ILE A 58 28.79 -25.78 -29.59
CA ILE A 58 28.29 -24.40 -29.64
C ILE A 58 26.77 -24.38 -29.47
N PHE A 59 26.06 -25.27 -30.16
CA PHE A 59 24.60 -25.34 -30.08
C PHE A 59 24.11 -25.76 -28.69
N GLU A 60 24.76 -26.72 -28.03
CA GLU A 60 24.40 -27.13 -26.67
C GLU A 60 24.70 -26.04 -25.63
N GLU A 61 25.79 -25.29 -25.74
CA GLU A 61 26.06 -24.13 -24.87
C GLU A 61 25.01 -23.02 -25.05
N LEU A 62 24.67 -22.69 -26.29
CA LEU A 62 23.59 -21.74 -26.59
C LEU A 62 22.23 -22.23 -26.09
N LYS A 63 21.97 -23.54 -26.16
CA LYS A 63 20.74 -24.17 -25.68
C LYS A 63 20.65 -24.16 -24.16
N LYS A 64 21.74 -24.42 -23.42
CA LYS A 64 21.80 -24.28 -21.95
C LYS A 64 21.49 -22.84 -21.53
N LEU A 65 22.09 -21.85 -22.20
CA LEU A 65 21.80 -20.44 -21.95
C LEU A 65 20.36 -20.06 -22.28
N ALA A 66 19.83 -20.52 -23.41
CA ALA A 66 18.43 -20.31 -23.76
C ALA A 66 17.48 -20.92 -22.71
N MET A 67 17.81 -22.10 -22.16
CA MET A 67 17.04 -22.70 -21.07
C MET A 67 17.18 -21.91 -19.76
N ALA A 68 18.37 -21.43 -19.42
CA ALA A 68 18.59 -20.60 -18.24
C ALA A 68 17.76 -19.30 -18.32
N VAL A 69 17.80 -18.61 -19.46
CA VAL A 69 16.99 -17.39 -19.71
C VAL A 69 15.49 -17.71 -19.71
N LYS A 70 15.08 -18.83 -20.32
CA LYS A 70 13.68 -19.29 -20.34
C LYS A 70 13.14 -19.58 -18.93
N ASN A 71 14.00 -19.99 -17.99
CA ASN A 71 13.60 -20.28 -16.62
C ASN A 71 13.67 -19.04 -15.71
N THR A 72 14.55 -18.07 -15.99
CA THR A 72 14.72 -16.87 -15.15
C THR A 72 13.63 -15.83 -15.35
N ILE A 73 13.15 -15.60 -16.58
CA ILE A 73 12.10 -14.58 -16.83
C ILE A 73 10.77 -14.93 -16.12
N PRO A 74 10.24 -16.17 -16.21
CA PRO A 74 9.05 -16.55 -15.46
C PRO A 74 9.24 -16.46 -13.94
N ALA A 75 10.41 -16.84 -13.43
CA ALA A 75 10.71 -16.74 -12.00
C ALA A 75 10.75 -15.28 -11.51
N LEU A 76 11.36 -14.37 -12.29
CA LEU A 76 11.36 -12.94 -12.01
C LEU A 76 9.96 -12.35 -12.08
N ALA A 77 9.18 -12.71 -13.11
CA ALA A 77 7.79 -12.28 -13.24
C ALA A 77 6.96 -12.72 -12.03
N GLU A 78 7.11 -13.98 -11.60
CA GLU A 78 6.45 -14.50 -10.42
C GLU A 78 6.86 -13.78 -9.14
N ALA A 79 8.15 -13.54 -8.91
CA ALA A 79 8.63 -12.80 -7.74
C ALA A 79 8.07 -11.37 -7.71
N MET A 80 8.08 -10.66 -8.84
CA MET A 80 7.55 -9.30 -8.94
C MET A 80 6.03 -9.24 -8.71
N GLU A 81 5.27 -10.19 -9.28
CA GLU A 81 3.82 -10.20 -9.10
C GLU A 81 3.40 -10.73 -7.71
N ASN A 82 4.23 -11.56 -7.05
CA ASN A 82 4.05 -11.89 -5.63
C ASN A 82 4.28 -10.67 -4.73
N LEU A 83 5.30 -9.86 -4.98
CA LEU A 83 5.48 -8.59 -4.27
C LEU A 83 4.33 -7.62 -4.55
N ARG A 84 3.88 -7.49 -5.80
CA ARG A 84 2.70 -6.70 -6.15
C ARG A 84 1.46 -7.16 -5.39
N LYS A 85 1.24 -8.48 -5.27
CA LYS A 85 0.16 -9.06 -4.45
C LYS A 85 0.27 -8.62 -2.98
N ASN A 86 1.47 -8.68 -2.39
CA ASN A 86 1.68 -8.24 -1.01
C ASN A 86 1.41 -6.75 -0.85
N LEU A 87 1.91 -5.91 -1.77
CA LEU A 87 1.61 -4.47 -1.81
C LEU A 87 0.11 -4.19 -1.87
N LEU A 88 -0.64 -4.98 -2.66
CA LEU A 88 -2.10 -4.86 -2.75
C LEU A 88 -2.78 -5.14 -1.41
N LEU A 89 -2.34 -6.20 -0.71
CA LEU A 89 -2.85 -6.54 0.62
C LEU A 89 -2.51 -5.44 1.65
N PHE A 90 -1.29 -4.92 1.66
CA PHE A 90 -0.89 -3.84 2.56
C PHE A 90 -1.68 -2.55 2.30
N CYS A 91 -1.88 -2.18 1.02
CA CYS A 91 -2.70 -1.03 0.66
C CYS A 91 -4.15 -1.19 1.16
N TYR A 92 -4.71 -2.38 1.02
CA TYR A 92 -6.05 -2.69 1.51
C TYR A 92 -6.14 -2.56 3.02
N GLN A 93 -5.19 -3.18 3.74
CA GLN A 93 -5.13 -3.13 5.20
C GLN A 93 -5.00 -1.69 5.71
N LEU A 94 -4.08 -0.91 5.14
CA LEU A 94 -3.90 0.51 5.47
C LEU A 94 -5.16 1.33 5.18
N GLY A 95 -5.78 1.11 4.02
CA GLY A 95 -7.02 1.80 3.68
C GLY A 95 -8.19 1.44 4.62
N TYR A 96 -8.24 0.19 5.09
CA TYR A 96 -9.23 -0.25 6.07
C TYR A 96 -9.00 0.41 7.43
N LEU A 97 -7.75 0.42 7.90
CA LEU A 97 -7.35 1.05 9.16
C LEU A 97 -7.65 2.55 9.15
N ARG A 98 -7.31 3.26 8.07
CA ARG A 98 -7.59 4.69 7.91
C ARG A 98 -9.08 5.00 8.01
N LYS A 99 -9.93 4.23 7.33
CA LYS A 99 -11.40 4.37 7.47
C LYS A 99 -11.90 4.08 8.89
N GLY A 100 -11.26 3.15 9.61
CA GLY A 100 -11.53 2.91 11.03
C GLY A 100 -11.19 4.13 11.89
N LYS A 101 -9.99 4.69 11.70
CA LYS A 101 -9.53 5.89 12.41
C LYS A 101 -10.39 7.11 12.11
N GLU A 102 -10.76 7.34 10.86
CA GLU A 102 -11.65 8.43 10.46
C GLU A 102 -12.99 8.37 11.21
N ARG A 103 -13.59 7.17 11.31
CA ARG A 103 -14.84 6.98 12.07
C ARG A 103 -14.67 7.26 13.55
N LEU A 104 -13.61 6.73 14.18
CA LEU A 104 -13.32 7.00 15.60
C LEU A 104 -13.06 8.48 15.85
N ASN A 105 -12.29 9.14 14.99
CA ASN A 105 -12.02 10.57 15.09
C ASN A 105 -13.29 11.40 14.93
N ALA A 106 -14.17 11.05 13.99
CA ALA A 106 -15.47 11.71 13.84
C ALA A 106 -16.32 11.58 15.12
N SER A 107 -16.36 10.39 15.73
CA SER A 107 -17.04 10.17 17.02
C SER A 107 -16.40 10.98 18.14
N LEU A 108 -15.08 10.95 18.28
CA LEU A 108 -14.34 11.69 19.32
C LEU A 108 -14.50 13.21 19.18
N ASN A 109 -14.54 13.73 17.95
CA ASN A 109 -14.75 15.16 17.68
C ASN A 109 -16.14 15.64 18.13
N THR A 110 -17.14 14.74 18.17
CA THR A 110 -18.47 15.04 18.72
C THR A 110 -18.51 14.85 20.23
N LEU A 111 -17.88 13.79 20.76
CA LEU A 111 -17.97 13.43 22.17
C LEU A 111 -17.12 14.31 23.09
N ARG A 112 -15.92 14.74 22.68
CA ARG A 112 -15.04 15.63 23.47
C ARG A 112 -15.67 16.98 23.82
N PRO A 113 -16.25 17.74 22.88
CA PRO A 113 -16.92 18.99 23.22
C PRO A 113 -18.18 18.73 24.06
N ALA A 114 -18.91 17.65 23.78
CA ALA A 114 -20.08 17.31 24.58
C ALA A 114 -19.73 16.93 26.03
N LEU A 115 -18.62 16.22 26.28
CA LEU A 115 -18.13 15.96 27.63
C LEU A 115 -17.77 17.26 28.36
N THR A 116 -17.17 18.21 27.62
CA THR A 116 -16.85 19.54 28.16
C THR A 116 -18.10 20.30 28.56
N GLN A 117 -19.14 20.30 27.70
CA GLN A 117 -20.45 20.88 27.99
C GLN A 117 -21.13 20.20 29.18
N TYR A 118 -21.11 18.86 29.24
CA TYR A 118 -21.66 18.09 30.35
C TYR A 118 -21.02 18.48 31.69
N ASN A 119 -19.68 18.55 31.73
CA ASN A 119 -18.94 18.91 32.93
C ASN A 119 -19.24 20.35 33.36
N GLN A 120 -19.39 21.26 32.40
CA GLN A 120 -19.75 22.64 32.66
C GLN A 120 -21.18 22.76 33.23
N LEU A 121 -22.17 22.13 32.60
CA LEU A 121 -23.55 22.06 33.10
C LEU A 121 -23.62 21.44 34.50
N ALA A 122 -22.87 20.36 34.75
CA ALA A 122 -22.80 19.73 36.06
C ALA A 122 -22.21 20.67 37.14
N LYS A 123 -21.23 21.50 36.78
CA LYS A 123 -20.65 22.52 37.64
C LYS A 123 -21.65 23.65 37.91
N ASP A 124 -22.30 24.17 36.88
CA ASP A 124 -23.26 25.27 36.98
C ASP A 124 -24.49 24.88 37.81
N ILE A 125 -25.02 23.65 37.59
CA ILE A 125 -26.09 23.09 38.44
C ILE A 125 -25.64 23.02 39.90
N ARG A 126 -24.40 22.56 40.16
CA ARG A 126 -23.86 22.45 41.52
C ARG A 126 -23.73 23.83 42.18
N ASP A 127 -23.22 24.83 41.47
CA ASP A 127 -22.97 26.16 42.00
C ASP A 127 -24.29 26.94 42.23
N LYS A 128 -25.21 26.94 41.26
CA LYS A 128 -26.56 27.52 41.44
C LYS A 128 -27.36 26.81 42.54
N THR A 129 -27.19 25.49 42.71
CA THR A 129 -27.84 24.76 43.82
C THR A 129 -27.31 25.20 45.18
N LYS A 130 -26.01 25.51 45.30
CA LYS A 130 -25.44 26.06 46.54
C LYS A 130 -25.95 27.47 46.81
N GLU A 131 -26.02 28.32 45.80
CA GLU A 131 -26.54 29.69 45.92
C GLU A 131 -28.01 29.70 46.36
N ARG A 132 -28.86 28.87 45.73
CA ARG A 132 -30.25 28.70 46.17
C ARG A 132 -30.34 28.26 47.63
N ARG A 133 -29.44 27.36 48.07
CA ARG A 133 -29.40 26.88 49.46
C ARG A 133 -28.99 27.99 50.43
N SER A 134 -28.02 28.84 50.08
CA SER A 134 -27.60 29.96 50.93
C SER A 134 -28.68 31.03 51.05
N LEU A 135 -29.35 31.39 49.94
CA LEU A 135 -30.47 32.34 49.98
C LEU A 135 -31.67 31.80 50.75
N LEU A 136 -31.93 30.48 50.67
CA LEU A 136 -32.95 29.83 51.50
C LEU A 136 -32.60 29.89 52.99
N SER A 137 -31.34 29.72 53.37
CA SER A 137 -30.92 29.87 54.77
C SER A 137 -30.97 31.32 55.25
N GLU A 138 -30.58 32.28 54.42
CA GLU A 138 -30.65 33.71 54.73
C GLU A 138 -32.12 34.15 54.94
N LYS A 139 -33.01 33.72 54.04
CA LYS A 139 -34.45 33.96 54.17
C LYS A 139 -35.01 33.39 55.46
N LYS A 140 -34.57 32.20 55.89
CA LYS A 140 -35.03 31.59 57.16
C LYS A 140 -34.49 32.29 58.41
N ALA A 141 -33.29 32.89 58.33
CA ALA A 141 -32.67 33.62 59.43
C ALA A 141 -33.24 35.05 59.59
N LEU A 142 -33.85 35.60 58.54
CA LEU A 142 -34.48 36.94 58.55
C LEU A 142 -35.79 36.94 59.34
N SER A 143 -35.87 37.84 60.33
CA SER A 143 -37.11 38.10 61.07
C SER A 143 -38.28 38.49 60.15
N ALA A 144 -39.48 37.98 60.45
CA ALA A 144 -40.70 38.17 59.65
C ALA A 144 -41.13 39.64 59.48
N VAL A 145 -40.59 40.55 60.29
CA VAL A 145 -40.84 42.00 60.18
C VAL A 145 -40.27 42.59 58.88
N HIS A 146 -39.26 41.96 58.26
CA HIS A 146 -38.61 42.46 57.05
C HIS A 146 -39.30 41.98 55.76
N VAL A 147 -40.59 42.33 55.58
CA VAL A 147 -41.45 41.87 54.48
C VAL A 147 -40.85 42.11 53.09
N PHE A 148 -40.24 43.28 52.86
CA PHE A 148 -39.63 43.63 51.58
C PHE A 148 -38.42 42.72 51.25
N ARG A 149 -37.53 42.47 52.21
CA ARG A 149 -36.38 41.56 52.02
C ARG A 149 -36.82 40.11 51.83
N HIS A 150 -37.87 39.68 52.53
CA HIS A 150 -38.47 38.36 52.31
C HIS A 150 -39.01 38.20 50.89
N ARG A 151 -39.63 39.26 50.34
CA ARG A 151 -40.14 39.29 48.96
C ARG A 151 -39.02 39.28 47.93
N GLU A 152 -37.96 40.05 48.14
CA GLU A 152 -36.78 40.07 47.26
C GLU A 152 -36.06 38.72 47.24
N LEU A 153 -35.82 38.12 48.41
CA LEU A 153 -35.21 36.79 48.49
C LEU A 153 -36.12 35.71 47.88
N ALA A 154 -37.43 35.80 48.07
CA ALA A 154 -38.38 34.90 47.43
C ALA A 154 -38.32 34.99 45.90
N ALA A 155 -38.22 36.20 45.35
CA ALA A 155 -38.07 36.41 43.91
C ALA A 155 -36.75 35.82 43.39
N LYS A 156 -35.62 36.08 44.06
CA LYS A 156 -34.31 35.50 43.69
C LYS A 156 -34.26 33.97 43.79
N ILE A 157 -34.95 33.40 44.79
CA ILE A 157 -35.06 31.94 44.91
C ILE A 157 -35.93 31.36 43.79
N ALA A 158 -36.98 32.07 43.36
CA ALA A 158 -37.82 31.64 42.24
C ALA A 158 -37.03 31.62 40.93
N THR A 159 -36.31 32.70 40.61
CA THR A 159 -35.46 32.77 39.41
C THR A 159 -34.37 31.70 39.41
N LEU A 160 -33.68 31.48 40.54
CA LEU A 160 -32.70 30.39 40.66
C LEU A 160 -33.32 29.00 40.56
N THR A 161 -34.59 28.84 40.88
CA THR A 161 -35.28 27.54 40.75
C THR A 161 -35.60 27.25 39.28
N GLU A 162 -36.06 28.26 38.54
CA GLU A 162 -36.27 28.21 37.09
C GLU A 162 -34.97 27.91 36.34
N ASP A 163 -33.92 28.71 36.59
CA ASP A 163 -32.58 28.51 36.04
C ASP A 163 -32.02 27.08 36.28
N LEU A 164 -32.30 26.49 37.44
CA LEU A 164 -31.85 25.13 37.77
C LEU A 164 -32.63 24.07 37.00
N GLU A 165 -33.91 24.31 36.72
CA GLU A 165 -34.74 23.42 35.92
C GLU A 165 -34.32 23.46 34.45
N GLU A 166 -34.03 24.66 33.92
CA GLU A 166 -33.44 24.84 32.58
C GLU A 166 -32.12 24.10 32.42
N LEU A 167 -31.14 24.32 33.32
CA LEU A 167 -29.84 23.65 33.26
C LEU A 167 -29.96 22.11 33.37
N ARG A 168 -30.91 21.61 34.16
CA ARG A 168 -31.18 20.16 34.25
C ARG A 168 -31.80 19.63 32.97
N SER A 169 -32.69 20.39 32.34
CA SER A 169 -33.28 20.06 31.05
C SER A 169 -32.22 20.01 29.96
N GLU A 170 -31.36 21.03 29.87
CA GLU A 170 -30.23 21.07 28.93
C GLU A 170 -29.28 19.88 29.13
N LYS A 171 -28.92 19.57 30.38
CA LYS A 171 -28.09 18.39 30.69
C LYS A 171 -28.76 17.10 30.22
N ASN A 172 -30.06 16.94 30.47
CA ASN A 172 -30.79 15.73 30.07
C ASN A 172 -30.91 15.63 28.55
N LEU A 173 -31.12 16.76 27.85
CA LEU A 173 -31.16 16.82 26.40
C LEU A 173 -29.82 16.44 25.78
N LEU A 174 -28.71 16.94 26.32
CA LEU A 174 -27.35 16.59 25.91
C LEU A 174 -27.12 15.08 26.04
N LEU A 175 -27.46 14.49 27.19
CA LEU A 175 -27.33 13.05 27.39
C LEU A 175 -28.23 12.23 26.46
N ALA A 176 -29.48 12.67 26.24
CA ALA A 176 -30.42 12.01 25.34
C ALA A 176 -29.90 12.02 23.88
N SER A 177 -29.34 13.15 23.42
CA SER A 177 -28.75 13.26 22.07
C SER A 177 -27.58 12.31 21.82
N LEU A 178 -26.91 11.86 22.89
CA LEU A 178 -25.77 10.97 22.85
C LEU A 178 -26.11 9.55 23.36
N ALA A 179 -27.40 9.27 23.60
CA ALA A 179 -27.90 8.00 24.13
C ALA A 179 -27.29 7.57 25.47
N TYR A 180 -26.86 8.52 26.32
CA TYR A 180 -26.40 8.25 27.68
C TYR A 180 -27.55 8.29 28.70
N SER A 181 -27.54 7.37 29.67
CA SER A 181 -28.46 7.40 30.81
C SER A 181 -27.98 8.36 31.90
N GLY A 182 -28.91 9.12 32.50
CA GLY A 182 -28.59 10.16 33.50
C GLY A 182 -27.84 9.67 34.74
N GLU A 183 -28.08 8.43 35.16
CA GLU A 183 -27.53 7.85 36.40
C GLU A 183 -26.07 7.39 36.22
N ASP A 184 -25.72 6.83 35.06
CA ASP A 184 -24.39 6.29 34.80
C ASP A 184 -23.50 7.19 33.93
N ALA A 185 -24.06 8.26 33.36
CA ALA A 185 -23.35 9.12 32.41
C ALA A 185 -22.04 9.69 32.97
N ALA A 186 -21.98 10.03 34.26
CA ALA A 186 -20.79 10.62 34.87
C ALA A 186 -19.57 9.68 34.83
N ASP A 187 -19.80 8.36 34.86
CA ASP A 187 -18.75 7.34 34.86
C ASP A 187 -18.54 6.74 33.46
N LYS A 188 -19.62 6.42 32.74
CA LYS A 188 -19.56 5.80 31.41
C LYS A 188 -19.01 6.75 30.35
N PHE A 189 -19.45 8.01 30.35
CA PHE A 189 -19.08 8.98 29.31
C PHE A 189 -17.57 9.21 29.19
N PRO A 190 -16.82 9.51 30.28
CA PRO A 190 -15.36 9.63 30.18
C PRO A 190 -14.65 8.29 29.87
N LYS A 191 -15.17 7.17 30.37
CA LYS A 191 -14.60 5.83 30.11
C LYS A 191 -14.69 5.44 28.64
N ASP A 192 -15.83 5.71 27.99
CA ASP A 192 -16.02 5.41 26.58
C ASP A 192 -15.09 6.24 25.69
N ILE A 193 -14.92 7.52 26.01
CA ILE A 193 -13.96 8.39 25.32
C ILE A 193 -12.54 7.85 25.50
N ALA A 194 -12.14 7.49 26.72
CA ALA A 194 -10.82 6.92 26.98
C ALA A 194 -10.59 5.59 26.23
N ALA A 195 -11.59 4.72 26.16
CA ALA A 195 -11.52 3.47 25.41
C ALA A 195 -11.40 3.70 23.89
N MET A 196 -12.12 4.68 23.35
CA MET A 196 -12.00 5.09 21.95
C MET A 196 -10.62 5.68 21.65
N GLU A 197 -10.07 6.50 22.53
CA GLU A 197 -8.72 7.07 22.39
C GLU A 197 -7.62 6.01 22.46
N GLN A 198 -7.77 5.01 23.35
CA GLN A 198 -6.85 3.89 23.41
C GLN A 198 -6.91 3.05 22.12
N SER A 199 -8.11 2.78 21.62
CA SER A 199 -8.31 2.07 20.36
C SER A 199 -7.70 2.84 19.18
N LEU A 200 -7.83 4.16 19.17
CA LEU A 200 -7.21 5.03 18.16
C LEU A 200 -5.69 4.92 18.17
N LYS A 201 -5.06 4.95 19.36
CA LYS A 201 -3.61 4.77 19.51
C LYS A 201 -3.14 3.41 18.99
N GLN A 202 -3.86 2.34 19.29
CA GLN A 202 -3.54 1.00 18.76
C GLN A 202 -3.64 0.93 17.23
N LEU A 203 -4.64 1.58 16.64
CA LEU A 203 -4.77 1.66 15.18
C LEU A 203 -3.65 2.50 14.55
N GLU A 204 -3.18 3.55 15.22
CA GLU A 204 -2.02 4.36 14.79
C GLU A 204 -0.74 3.53 14.77
N GLU A 205 -0.47 2.76 15.81
CA GLU A 205 0.68 1.85 15.88
C GLU A 205 0.62 0.78 14.77
N GLN A 206 -0.55 0.20 14.52
CA GLN A 206 -0.74 -0.76 13.42
C GLN A 206 -0.54 -0.12 12.05
N GLU A 207 -1.05 1.10 11.84
CA GLU A 207 -0.85 1.84 10.59
C GLU A 207 0.64 2.10 10.33
N GLN A 208 1.39 2.52 11.35
CA GLN A 208 2.84 2.73 11.24
C GLN A 208 3.56 1.44 10.87
N LYS A 209 3.21 0.33 11.51
CA LYS A 209 3.78 -0.99 11.20
C LYS A 209 3.54 -1.39 9.74
N TYR A 210 2.30 -1.35 9.27
CA TYR A 210 1.98 -1.74 7.89
C TYR A 210 2.53 -0.75 6.85
N SER A 211 2.69 0.54 7.21
CA SER A 211 3.37 1.51 6.34
C SER A 211 4.84 1.13 6.15
N ALA A 212 5.54 0.78 7.23
CA ALA A 212 6.93 0.34 7.14
C ALA A 212 7.09 -0.96 6.33
N GLU A 213 6.16 -1.92 6.48
CA GLU A 213 6.14 -3.15 5.68
C GLU A 213 5.85 -2.88 4.20
N LEU A 214 4.97 -1.92 3.89
CA LEU A 214 4.71 -1.47 2.52
C LEU A 214 5.97 -0.86 1.89
N ASP A 215 6.65 0.03 2.62
CA ASP A 215 7.88 0.68 2.15
C ASP A 215 9.01 -0.33 1.94
N ALA A 216 9.15 -1.31 2.83
CA ALA A 216 10.10 -2.42 2.66
C ALA A 216 9.81 -3.23 1.39
N ALA A 217 8.55 -3.61 1.15
CA ALA A 217 8.15 -4.34 -0.06
C ALA A 217 8.35 -3.51 -1.34
N LEU A 218 8.17 -2.18 -1.30
CA LEU A 218 8.47 -1.29 -2.42
C LEU A 218 9.97 -1.24 -2.71
N ASN A 219 10.82 -1.21 -1.67
CA ASN A 219 12.27 -1.26 -1.83
C ASN A 219 12.73 -2.60 -2.43
N GLU A 220 12.19 -3.73 -1.96
CA GLU A 220 12.47 -5.05 -2.55
C GLU A 220 12.05 -5.10 -4.02
N TYR A 221 10.88 -4.56 -4.35
CA TYR A 221 10.42 -4.48 -5.73
C TYR A 221 11.36 -3.63 -6.59
N ALA A 222 11.86 -2.51 -6.07
CA ALA A 222 12.82 -1.66 -6.77
C ALA A 222 14.15 -2.40 -7.03
N VAL A 223 14.63 -3.20 -6.07
CA VAL A 223 15.83 -4.04 -6.24
C VAL A 223 15.62 -5.08 -7.34
N LEU A 224 14.50 -5.81 -7.33
CA LEU A 224 14.19 -6.75 -8.42
C LEU A 224 14.07 -6.05 -9.78
N ARG A 225 13.49 -4.86 -9.80
CA ARG A 225 13.38 -4.06 -11.02
C ARG A 225 14.75 -3.69 -11.59
N GLU A 226 15.74 -3.37 -10.76
CA GLU A 226 17.11 -3.13 -11.21
C GLU A 226 17.74 -4.38 -11.82
N GLN A 227 17.54 -5.55 -11.20
CA GLN A 227 18.01 -6.85 -11.74
C GLN A 227 17.40 -7.16 -13.10
N THR A 228 16.16 -6.72 -13.34
CA THR A 228 15.46 -7.00 -14.61
C THR A 228 15.95 -6.16 -15.81
N LYS A 229 16.78 -5.12 -15.60
CA LYS A 229 17.23 -4.22 -16.68
C LYS A 229 18.07 -4.90 -17.77
N GLY A 230 18.65 -6.06 -17.48
CA GLY A 230 19.40 -6.86 -18.46
C GLY A 230 18.54 -7.82 -19.30
N PHE A 231 17.26 -7.99 -18.97
CA PHE A 231 16.36 -8.90 -19.68
C PHE A 231 15.50 -8.14 -20.70
N ASP A 232 14.90 -8.86 -21.66
CA ASP A 232 13.97 -8.26 -22.62
C ASP A 232 12.73 -7.68 -21.90
N PRO A 233 12.52 -6.34 -21.95
CA PRO A 233 11.40 -5.71 -21.25
C PRO A 233 10.04 -6.14 -21.77
N VAL A 234 9.93 -6.51 -23.06
CA VAL A 234 8.65 -6.93 -23.66
C VAL A 234 8.25 -8.31 -23.15
N HIS A 235 9.15 -9.28 -23.25
CA HIS A 235 8.89 -10.65 -22.79
C HIS A 235 8.64 -10.73 -21.27
N LEU A 236 9.37 -9.95 -20.45
CA LEU A 236 9.10 -9.87 -19.01
C LEU A 236 7.71 -9.29 -18.70
N TYR A 237 7.31 -8.23 -19.41
CA TYR A 237 5.99 -7.63 -19.24
C TYR A 237 4.88 -8.61 -19.62
N GLU A 238 5.04 -9.36 -20.71
CA GLU A 238 4.06 -10.39 -21.13
C GLU A 238 3.95 -11.51 -20.10
N ALA A 239 5.07 -12.01 -19.59
CA ALA A 239 5.09 -13.04 -18.54
C ALA A 239 4.36 -12.58 -17.27
N ARG A 240 4.58 -11.33 -16.83
CA ARG A 240 3.88 -10.72 -15.68
C ARG A 240 2.38 -10.59 -15.94
N GLN A 241 1.99 -10.11 -17.11
CA GLN A 241 0.58 -9.93 -17.48
C GLN A 241 -0.18 -11.25 -17.57
N ALA A 242 0.49 -12.35 -17.94
CA ALA A 242 -0.11 -13.68 -17.97
C ALA A 242 -0.51 -14.18 -16.57
N ILE A 243 0.31 -13.94 -15.55
CA ILE A 243 0.09 -14.43 -14.19
C ILE A 243 -0.70 -13.46 -13.29
N ARG A 244 -0.71 -12.17 -13.64
CA ARG A 244 -1.30 -11.09 -12.84
C ARG A 244 -2.75 -11.34 -12.42
N PRO A 245 -3.68 -11.74 -13.32
CA PRO A 245 -5.08 -11.97 -12.92
C PRO A 245 -5.20 -13.03 -11.82
N GLY A 246 -4.39 -14.10 -11.88
CA GLY A 246 -4.37 -15.15 -10.86
C GLY A 246 -3.85 -14.64 -9.51
N LYS A 247 -2.75 -13.87 -9.51
CA LYS A 247 -2.17 -13.29 -8.28
C LYS A 247 -3.08 -12.22 -7.66
N GLU A 248 -3.77 -11.42 -8.46
CA GLU A 248 -4.77 -10.47 -7.98
C GLU A 248 -5.96 -11.19 -7.33
N GLN A 249 -6.48 -12.24 -7.96
CA GLN A 249 -7.55 -13.04 -7.38
C GLN A 249 -7.12 -13.70 -6.06
N GLU A 250 -5.87 -14.17 -5.97
CA GLU A 250 -5.31 -14.70 -4.73
C GLU A 250 -5.29 -13.64 -3.61
N ALA A 251 -4.92 -12.39 -3.94
CA ALA A 251 -4.96 -11.27 -3.00
C ALA A 251 -6.39 -10.99 -2.52
N GLU A 252 -7.35 -10.97 -3.46
CA GLU A 252 -8.76 -10.73 -3.16
C GLU A 252 -9.33 -11.81 -2.25
N ASN A 253 -9.06 -13.08 -2.56
CA ASN A 253 -9.51 -14.21 -1.76
C ASN A 253 -8.93 -14.15 -0.34
N ARG A 254 -7.64 -13.82 -0.20
CA ARG A 254 -7.00 -13.63 1.12
C ARG A 254 -7.65 -12.48 1.89
N ALA A 255 -7.90 -11.35 1.25
CA ALA A 255 -8.58 -10.22 1.89
C ALA A 255 -10.02 -10.58 2.29
N GLN A 256 -10.75 -11.32 1.45
CA GLN A 256 -12.09 -11.80 1.78
C GLN A 256 -12.08 -12.79 2.96
N GLN A 257 -11.09 -13.68 3.05
CA GLN A 257 -10.96 -14.61 4.18
C GLN A 257 -10.69 -13.87 5.50
N VAL A 258 -9.86 -12.83 5.49
CA VAL A 258 -9.50 -12.08 6.69
C VAL A 258 -10.63 -11.16 7.15
N TYR A 259 -11.29 -10.46 6.22
CA TYR A 259 -12.28 -9.44 6.56
C TYR A 259 -13.72 -9.94 6.50
N GLY A 260 -13.99 -11.05 5.83
CA GLY A 260 -15.32 -11.67 5.73
C GLY A 260 -16.38 -10.66 5.28
N GLU A 261 -17.44 -10.49 6.08
CA GLU A 261 -18.51 -9.52 5.83
C GLU A 261 -18.03 -8.05 5.83
N LYS A 262 -16.89 -7.76 6.46
CA LYS A 262 -16.29 -6.42 6.49
C LYS A 262 -15.48 -6.13 5.22
N TYR A 263 -15.40 -7.07 4.29
CA TYR A 263 -14.71 -6.89 3.03
C TYR A 263 -15.41 -5.85 2.16
N SER A 264 -14.67 -4.82 1.76
CA SER A 264 -15.14 -3.80 0.80
C SER A 264 -14.51 -3.99 -0.58
N PRO A 265 -15.30 -4.33 -1.62
CA PRO A 265 -14.81 -4.40 -3.00
C PRO A 265 -14.29 -3.06 -3.52
N LEU A 266 -14.91 -1.95 -3.12
CA LEU A 266 -14.46 -0.60 -3.49
C LEU A 266 -13.06 -0.31 -2.95
N LEU A 267 -12.79 -0.70 -1.70
CA LEU A 267 -11.47 -0.53 -1.10
C LEU A 267 -10.40 -1.36 -1.83
N MET A 268 -10.75 -2.56 -2.29
CA MET A 268 -9.86 -3.38 -3.11
C MET A 268 -9.55 -2.72 -4.45
N PHE A 269 -10.56 -2.17 -5.12
CA PHE A 269 -10.36 -1.42 -6.35
C PHE A 269 -9.44 -0.21 -6.16
N ASP A 270 -9.66 0.57 -5.10
CA ASP A 270 -8.79 1.72 -4.75
C ASP A 270 -7.35 1.26 -4.47
N SER A 271 -7.19 0.11 -3.82
CA SER A 271 -5.89 -0.49 -3.52
C SER A 271 -5.15 -0.89 -4.80
N LYS A 272 -5.82 -1.54 -5.76
CA LYS A 272 -5.24 -1.85 -7.08
C LYS A 272 -4.75 -0.59 -7.79
N LYS A 273 -5.56 0.46 -7.78
CA LYS A 273 -5.21 1.75 -8.38
C LYS A 273 -4.02 2.41 -7.68
N ALA A 274 -3.95 2.33 -6.36
CA ALA A 274 -2.82 2.84 -5.59
C ALA A 274 -1.52 2.11 -5.93
N VAL A 275 -1.54 0.76 -5.96
CA VAL A 275 -0.36 -0.05 -6.32
C VAL A 275 0.09 0.25 -7.75
N SER A 276 -0.81 0.31 -8.72
CA SER A 276 -0.45 0.66 -10.11
C SER A 276 0.19 2.05 -10.24
N ARG A 277 -0.23 3.02 -9.41
CA ARG A 277 0.40 4.35 -9.34
C ARG A 277 1.80 4.29 -8.71
N MET A 278 1.95 3.60 -7.58
CA MET A 278 3.23 3.47 -6.86
C MET A 278 4.29 2.74 -7.69
N LEU A 279 3.88 1.68 -8.41
CA LEU A 279 4.78 0.92 -9.28
C LEU A 279 4.98 1.55 -10.67
N HIS A 280 4.29 2.65 -10.95
CA HIS A 280 4.35 3.36 -12.24
C HIS A 280 4.07 2.48 -13.46
N GLU A 281 3.10 1.57 -13.34
CA GLU A 281 2.84 0.56 -14.36
C GLU A 281 2.32 1.16 -15.67
N ASP A 282 1.64 2.31 -15.59
CA ASP A 282 1.22 3.04 -16.79
C ASP A 282 2.41 3.50 -17.63
N MET A 283 3.53 3.89 -17.01
CA MET A 283 4.76 4.25 -17.72
C MET A 283 5.41 3.03 -18.37
N GLU A 284 5.46 1.90 -17.67
CA GLU A 284 5.97 0.63 -18.19
C GLU A 284 5.13 0.14 -19.39
N ARG A 285 3.80 0.15 -19.25
CA ARG A 285 2.85 -0.22 -20.31
C ARG A 285 3.03 0.65 -21.55
N GLN A 286 3.21 1.95 -21.38
CA GLN A 286 3.46 2.87 -22.51
C GLN A 286 4.81 2.60 -23.17
N ALA A 287 5.86 2.35 -22.40
CA ALA A 287 7.18 2.03 -22.93
C ALA A 287 7.17 0.75 -23.76
N VAL A 288 6.59 -0.33 -23.24
CA VAL A 288 6.47 -1.62 -23.96
C VAL A 288 5.66 -1.46 -25.24
N ARG A 289 4.54 -0.73 -25.22
CA ARG A 289 3.75 -0.43 -26.43
C ARG A 289 4.57 0.27 -27.51
N ARG A 290 5.42 1.23 -27.14
CA ARG A 290 6.29 1.92 -28.09
C ARG A 290 7.34 0.97 -28.69
N MET A 291 7.94 0.11 -27.88
CA MET A 291 8.91 -0.89 -28.36
C MET A 291 8.29 -1.87 -29.35
N VAL A 292 7.13 -2.43 -29.02
CA VAL A 292 6.40 -3.36 -29.91
C VAL A 292 6.04 -2.68 -31.23
N TRP A 293 5.56 -1.44 -31.18
CA TRP A 293 5.25 -0.67 -32.39
C TRP A 293 6.48 -0.41 -33.27
N GLN A 294 7.62 -0.06 -32.65
CA GLN A 294 8.90 0.13 -33.37
C GLN A 294 9.36 -1.16 -34.05
N ALA A 295 9.35 -2.28 -33.32
CA ALA A 295 9.73 -3.59 -33.86
C ALA A 295 8.86 -4.00 -35.06
N GLN A 296 7.54 -3.79 -34.98
CA GLN A 296 6.62 -4.08 -36.10
C GLN A 296 6.91 -3.19 -37.33
N LYS A 297 7.23 -1.91 -37.13
CA LYS A 297 7.56 -0.99 -38.21
C LYS A 297 8.88 -1.37 -38.90
N GLU A 298 9.88 -1.77 -38.13
CA GLU A 298 11.16 -2.29 -38.66
C GLU A 298 10.97 -3.58 -39.45
N GLN A 299 10.17 -4.51 -38.95
CA GLN A 299 9.84 -5.75 -39.68
C GLN A 299 9.11 -5.47 -41.00
N GLN A 300 8.12 -4.57 -41.01
CA GLN A 300 7.41 -4.19 -42.24
C GLN A 300 8.33 -3.51 -43.27
N THR A 301 9.24 -2.64 -42.81
CA THR A 301 10.19 -1.97 -43.71
C THR A 301 11.25 -2.95 -44.24
N PHE A 302 11.69 -3.91 -43.43
CA PHE A 302 12.58 -4.98 -43.86
C PHE A 302 11.91 -5.91 -44.88
N GLN A 303 10.67 -6.34 -44.65
CA GLN A 303 9.92 -7.17 -45.60
C GLN A 303 9.70 -6.45 -46.94
N LYS A 304 9.36 -5.14 -46.91
CA LYS A 304 9.23 -4.32 -48.13
C LYS A 304 10.54 -4.14 -48.90
N LYS A 305 11.69 -4.11 -48.21
CA LYS A 305 13.00 -4.09 -48.89
C LYS A 305 13.31 -5.45 -49.53
N LYS A 306 13.06 -6.54 -48.79
CA LYS A 306 13.29 -7.91 -49.26
C LYS A 306 12.41 -8.32 -50.43
N SER A 307 11.18 -7.80 -50.51
CA SER A 307 10.29 -8.02 -51.67
C SER A 307 10.80 -7.29 -52.91
N LYS A 308 11.24 -6.04 -52.76
CA LYS A 308 11.83 -5.24 -53.87
C LYS A 308 13.15 -5.80 -54.39
N GLU A 309 13.89 -6.50 -53.55
CA GLU A 309 15.18 -7.13 -53.91
C GLU A 309 14.99 -8.48 -54.61
N ARG A 310 13.82 -9.13 -54.44
CA ARG A 310 13.43 -10.36 -55.17
C ARG A 310 12.76 -10.09 -56.51
N GLU A 311 12.37 -8.86 -56.78
CA GLU A 311 11.79 -8.41 -58.07
C GLU A 311 12.83 -7.85 -59.04
N ARG A 312 14.12 -7.91 -58.69
CA ARG A 312 15.28 -7.57 -59.54
C ARG A 312 16.04 -8.83 -59.91
#